data_AF-A0A095SV17-F1
#
_entry.id   AF-A0A095SV17-F1
#
_cell.length_a   1.000
_cell.length_b   1.000
_cell.length_c   1.000
_cell.angle_alpha   90.00
_cell.angle_beta   90.00
_cell.angle_gamma   90.00
#
_symmetry.space_group_name_H-M   'P 1'
#
loop_
_entity.id
_entity.type
_entity.pdbx_description
1 polymer ?
#
loop_
_entity_poly.entity_id
_entity_poly.type
_entity_poly.pdbx_seq_one_letter_code
_entity_poly.pdbx_strand_id
1 'polypeptide(L)'
;MSKLTAQDKFLDLSDYGRPFGKFLANQLKNTRFTPIHVTILFGISGLIAIYCILNQHYFWAGFFIILKSGIDAADGELARLKNTPSYVGRYLDSVFDIILNFLFLMTICYVSKTTIWFSLLAFIGIQLQGTLYNYYYVILRNKSVGGDATSKIFEYKSPKALPGETQKSVNILFKIYTIVYGVFDKIIHALDQDAYKVKTFPNWFMTLLSLYGLGFQLLIIAIMLPLGWIEYIVPFFIAYTLLIFGLIGIRKTFIH
;
A
#
# COMPACT_ATOMS: atom_id res chain seq x y z
N MET A 1 -12.28 11.64 9.56
CA MET A 1 -13.12 10.57 10.13
C MET A 1 -12.42 9.21 9.97
N SER A 2 -12.67 8.27 10.90
CA SER A 2 -12.16 6.89 10.84
C SER A 2 -12.65 6.19 9.57
N LYS A 3 -11.81 5.36 8.94
CA LYS A 3 -12.18 4.59 7.73
C LYS A 3 -13.17 3.46 8.03
N LEU A 4 -13.39 3.14 9.31
CA LEU A 4 -14.25 2.06 9.81
C LEU A 4 -15.10 2.54 11.00
N THR A 5 -16.24 1.89 11.22
CA THR A 5 -17.05 2.07 12.43
C THR A 5 -16.26 1.66 13.67
N ALA A 6 -16.71 2.05 14.86
CA ALA A 6 -16.05 1.66 16.11
C ALA A 6 -16.03 0.13 16.32
N GLN A 7 -17.01 -0.60 15.77
CA GLN A 7 -17.14 -2.05 15.90
C GLN A 7 -16.19 -2.83 14.97
N ASP A 8 -15.99 -2.33 13.75
CA ASP A 8 -15.11 -2.95 12.74
C ASP A 8 -13.65 -2.48 12.84
N LYS A 9 -13.32 -1.69 13.87
CA LYS A 9 -11.96 -1.18 14.06
C LYS A 9 -11.04 -2.31 14.55
N PHE A 10 -10.04 -2.63 13.74
CA PHE A 10 -9.00 -3.58 14.08
C PHE A 10 -7.63 -2.88 14.27
N LEU A 11 -6.65 -3.63 14.78
CA LEU A 11 -5.27 -3.16 14.86
C LEU A 11 -4.60 -3.34 13.50
N ASP A 12 -4.40 -2.25 12.76
CA ASP A 12 -3.69 -2.26 11.47
C ASP A 12 -2.19 -2.07 11.70
N LEU A 13 -1.43 -3.16 11.52
CA LEU A 13 0.02 -3.18 11.71
C LEU A 13 0.76 -2.48 10.57
N SER A 14 0.14 -2.35 9.39
CA SER A 14 0.72 -1.63 8.25
C SER A 14 0.63 -0.11 8.39
N ASP A 15 -0.23 0.37 9.27
CA ASP A 15 -0.59 1.78 9.42
C ASP A 15 0.16 2.47 10.57
N TYR A 16 1.33 1.93 10.95
CA TYR A 16 2.20 2.46 12.01
C TYR A 16 2.65 3.90 11.74
N GLY A 17 2.70 4.32 10.46
CA GLY A 17 3.07 5.68 10.07
C GLY A 17 2.00 6.73 10.38
N ARG A 18 0.76 6.33 10.69
CA ARG A 18 -0.36 7.26 10.86
C ARG A 18 -0.20 8.31 11.96
N PRO A 19 0.36 8.04 13.15
CA PRO A 19 0.57 9.08 14.16
C PRO A 19 1.45 10.21 13.62
N PHE A 20 2.55 9.86 12.94
CA PHE A 20 3.41 10.83 12.26
C PHE A 20 2.67 11.52 11.11
N GLY A 21 1.93 10.76 10.28
CA GLY A 21 1.15 11.32 9.19
C GLY A 21 0.11 12.35 9.64
N LYS A 22 -0.59 12.07 10.76
CA LYS A 22 -1.52 13.03 11.39
C LYS A 22 -0.81 14.26 11.94
N PHE A 23 0.36 14.08 12.54
CA PHE A 23 1.17 15.21 13.02
C PHE A 23 1.55 16.12 11.84
N LEU A 24 2.15 15.56 10.79
CA LEU A 24 2.57 16.29 9.61
C LEU A 24 1.39 16.95 8.89
N ALA A 25 0.29 16.22 8.70
CA ALA A 25 -0.92 16.76 8.08
C ALA A 25 -1.51 17.93 8.88
N ASN A 26 -1.50 17.87 10.22
CA ASN A 26 -1.97 18.98 11.06
C ASN A 26 -1.08 20.22 10.97
N GLN A 27 0.23 20.05 10.80
CA GLN A 27 1.14 21.18 10.55
C GLN A 27 0.89 21.80 9.17
N LEU A 28 0.61 20.98 8.16
CA LEU A 28 0.42 21.43 6.77
C LEU A 28 -1.00 21.95 6.48
N LYS A 29 -2.00 21.67 7.32
CA LYS A 29 -3.42 21.98 7.03
C LYS A 29 -3.70 23.46 6.73
N ASN A 30 -2.99 24.38 7.39
CA ASN A 30 -3.15 25.82 7.20
C ASN A 30 -2.16 26.42 6.21
N THR A 31 -1.40 25.60 5.50
CA THR A 31 -0.37 26.03 4.53
C THR A 31 -0.86 25.87 3.10
N ARG A 32 -0.10 26.42 2.14
CA ARG A 32 -0.31 26.24 0.69
C ARG A 32 0.00 24.84 0.15
N PHE A 33 0.61 23.96 0.97
CA PHE A 33 0.99 22.62 0.49
C PHE A 33 -0.25 21.75 0.26
N THR A 34 -0.30 21.09 -0.89
CA THR A 34 -1.40 20.18 -1.28
C THR A 34 -1.02 18.74 -0.96
N PRO A 35 -1.99 17.82 -0.88
CA PRO A 35 -1.72 16.39 -0.76
C PRO A 35 -0.73 15.89 -1.83
N ILE A 36 -0.85 16.37 -3.07
CA ILE A 36 0.04 16.02 -4.19
C ILE A 36 1.51 16.40 -3.89
N HIS A 37 1.78 17.55 -3.26
CA HIS A 37 3.14 17.92 -2.86
C HIS A 37 3.71 16.95 -1.82
N VAL A 38 2.85 16.44 -0.91
CA VAL A 38 3.24 15.44 0.09
C VAL A 38 3.49 14.09 -0.58
N THR A 39 2.69 13.70 -1.57
CA THR A 39 2.90 12.52 -2.42
C THR A 39 4.26 12.57 -3.13
N ILE A 40 4.63 13.73 -3.71
CA ILE A 40 5.95 13.94 -4.32
C ILE A 40 7.07 13.82 -3.29
N LEU A 41 6.87 14.35 -2.08
CA LEU A 41 7.87 14.29 -1.01
C LEU A 41 8.14 12.84 -0.56
N PHE A 42 7.12 11.99 -0.46
CA PHE A 42 7.36 10.57 -0.16
C PHE A 42 8.12 9.89 -1.31
N GLY A 43 7.80 10.24 -2.57
CA GLY A 43 8.53 9.79 -3.75
C GLY A 43 10.02 10.08 -3.65
N ILE A 44 10.38 11.32 -3.31
CA ILE A 44 11.76 11.76 -3.07
C ILE A 44 12.39 10.97 -1.91
N SER A 45 11.68 10.79 -0.79
CA SER A 45 12.18 10.00 0.36
C SER A 45 12.52 8.56 -0.06
N GLY A 46 11.69 7.95 -0.91
CA GLY A 46 11.96 6.61 -1.44
C GLY A 46 13.19 6.55 -2.34
N LEU A 47 13.40 7.55 -3.18
CA LEU A 47 14.60 7.66 -4.02
C LEU A 47 15.88 7.86 -3.20
N ILE A 48 15.81 8.63 -2.10
CA ILE A 48 16.94 8.77 -1.16
C ILE A 48 17.25 7.43 -0.49
N ALA A 49 16.22 6.66 -0.09
CA ALA A 49 16.43 5.31 0.45
C ALA A 49 17.14 4.40 -0.57
N ILE A 50 16.76 4.42 -1.85
CA ILE A 50 17.43 3.67 -2.92
C ILE A 50 18.91 4.07 -3.02
N TYR A 51 19.21 5.37 -3.03
CA TYR A 51 20.58 5.86 -3.02
C TYR A 51 21.35 5.34 -1.80
N CYS A 52 20.75 5.34 -0.61
CA CYS A 52 21.38 4.78 0.59
C CYS A 52 21.66 3.26 0.46
N ILE A 53 20.75 2.47 -0.13
CA ILE A 53 20.98 1.03 -0.35
C ILE A 53 22.17 0.82 -1.30
N LEU A 54 22.23 1.58 -2.41
CA LEU A 54 23.33 1.48 -3.38
C LEU A 54 24.70 1.80 -2.76
N ASN A 55 24.75 2.74 -1.82
CA ASN A 55 25.97 3.10 -1.09
C ASN A 55 26.17 2.30 0.20
N GLN A 56 25.40 1.22 0.41
CA GLN A 56 25.49 0.32 1.58
C GLN A 56 25.22 1.02 2.94
N HIS A 57 24.57 2.18 2.91
CA HIS A 57 24.13 2.93 4.10
C HIS A 57 22.78 2.40 4.60
N TYR A 58 22.74 1.13 5.01
CA TYR A 58 21.49 0.42 5.29
C TYR A 58 20.65 0.98 6.43
N PHE A 59 21.28 1.56 7.46
CA PHE A 59 20.56 2.26 8.53
C PHE A 59 19.76 3.45 8.00
N TRP A 60 20.40 4.29 7.18
CA TRP A 60 19.75 5.45 6.56
C TRP A 60 18.70 5.01 5.53
N ALA A 61 18.95 3.93 4.79
CA ALA A 61 17.95 3.36 3.90
C ALA A 61 16.67 2.97 4.65
N GLY A 62 16.79 2.23 5.76
CA GLY A 62 15.66 1.85 6.60
C GLY A 62 14.93 3.07 7.17
N PHE A 63 15.67 4.08 7.64
CA PHE A 63 15.09 5.35 8.10
C PHE A 63 14.24 6.03 7.01
N PHE A 64 14.78 6.18 5.79
CA PHE A 64 14.05 6.85 4.69
C PHE A 64 12.86 6.03 4.17
N ILE A 65 12.88 4.70 4.28
CA ILE A 65 11.71 3.83 3.98
C ILE A 65 10.60 4.04 5.03
N ILE A 66 10.96 4.11 6.31
CA ILE A 66 10.01 4.40 7.40
C ILE A 66 9.45 5.82 7.25
N LEU A 67 10.32 6.79 6.95
CA LEU A 67 9.93 8.18 6.70
C LEU A 67 8.96 8.29 5.52
N LYS A 68 9.25 7.62 4.39
CA LYS A 68 8.32 7.50 3.26
C LYS A 68 6.94 7.06 3.73
N SER A 69 6.88 5.99 4.52
CA SER A 69 5.61 5.42 4.99
C SER A 69 4.83 6.37 5.91
N GLY A 70 5.54 7.18 6.70
CA GLY A 70 4.93 8.24 7.50
C GLY A 70 4.41 9.42 6.65
N ILE A 71 5.12 9.82 5.61
CA ILE A 71 4.74 10.91 4.70
C ILE A 71 3.53 10.51 3.84
N ASP A 72 3.53 9.28 3.33
CA ASP A 72 2.41 8.65 2.62
C ASP A 72 1.12 8.73 3.48
N ALA A 73 1.18 8.28 4.74
CA ALA A 73 0.04 8.44 5.65
C ALA A 73 -0.41 9.91 5.85
N ALA A 74 0.49 10.87 5.67
CA ALA A 74 0.18 12.30 5.80
C ALA A 74 -0.62 12.86 4.62
N ASP A 75 -0.42 12.38 3.39
CA ASP A 75 -1.10 12.95 2.23
C ASP A 75 -2.62 12.70 2.28
N GLY A 76 -3.02 11.49 2.68
CA GLY A 76 -4.41 11.08 2.82
C GLY A 76 -5.06 11.68 4.05
N GLU A 77 -4.31 11.91 5.15
CA GLU A 77 -4.79 12.68 6.29
C GLU A 77 -4.98 14.17 5.92
N LEU A 78 -4.04 14.76 5.16
CA LEU A 78 -4.12 16.15 4.72
C LEU A 78 -5.31 16.37 3.77
N ALA A 79 -5.53 15.46 2.82
CA ALA A 79 -6.69 15.49 1.92
C ALA A 79 -8.01 15.46 2.68
N ARG A 80 -8.08 14.66 3.76
CA ARG A 80 -9.24 14.58 4.65
C ARG A 80 -9.42 15.85 5.49
N LEU A 81 -8.35 16.39 6.07
CA LEU A 81 -8.41 17.62 6.87
C LEU A 81 -8.82 18.84 6.04
N LYS A 82 -8.37 18.91 4.78
CA LYS A 82 -8.72 19.99 3.85
C LYS A 82 -10.05 19.76 3.11
N ASN A 83 -10.71 18.61 3.30
CA ASN A 83 -11.89 18.20 2.53
C ASN A 83 -11.67 18.29 1.01
N THR A 84 -10.47 17.94 0.54
CA THR A 84 -10.08 17.94 -0.87
C THR A 84 -9.76 16.51 -1.34
N PRO A 85 -10.76 15.61 -1.48
CA PRO A 85 -10.52 14.30 -2.06
C PRO A 85 -10.06 14.45 -3.52
N SER A 86 -9.15 13.57 -3.96
CA SER A 86 -8.53 13.64 -5.29
C SER A 86 -8.31 12.22 -5.83
N TYR A 87 -8.86 11.95 -7.02
CA TYR A 87 -8.56 10.71 -7.75
C TYR A 87 -7.14 10.73 -8.31
N VAL A 88 -6.67 11.89 -8.78
CA VAL A 88 -5.29 12.08 -9.24
C VAL A 88 -4.31 11.75 -8.12
N GLY A 89 -4.51 12.31 -6.93
CA GLY A 89 -3.67 12.04 -5.76
C GLY A 89 -3.67 10.55 -5.40
N ARG A 90 -4.84 9.93 -5.31
CA ARG A 90 -4.95 8.48 -4.99
C ARG A 90 -4.24 7.59 -6.01
N TYR A 91 -4.45 7.81 -7.31
CA TYR A 91 -3.80 6.97 -8.32
C TYR A 91 -2.31 7.28 -8.44
N LEU A 92 -1.89 8.53 -8.25
CA LEU A 92 -0.48 8.90 -8.23
C LEU A 92 0.26 8.21 -7.08
N ASP A 93 -0.34 8.17 -5.90
CA ASP A 93 0.16 7.46 -4.72
C ASP A 93 0.38 5.97 -5.03
N SER A 94 -0.65 5.27 -5.53
CA SER A 94 -0.52 3.86 -5.93
C SER A 94 0.53 3.62 -7.03
N VAL A 95 0.66 4.54 -8.00
CA VAL A 95 1.68 4.44 -9.06
C VAL A 95 3.09 4.63 -8.50
N PHE A 96 3.28 5.56 -7.57
CA PHE A 96 4.57 5.74 -6.91
C PHE A 96 4.91 4.56 -6.02
N ASP A 97 3.95 3.99 -5.31
CA ASP A 97 4.14 2.81 -4.50
C ASP A 97 4.68 1.62 -5.30
N ILE A 98 4.03 1.28 -6.40
CA ILE A 98 4.48 0.14 -7.21
C ILE A 98 5.84 0.39 -7.86
N ILE A 99 6.10 1.61 -8.33
CA ILE A 99 7.39 1.99 -8.91
C ILE A 99 8.48 1.90 -7.84
N LEU A 100 8.29 2.50 -6.66
CA LEU A 100 9.27 2.46 -5.59
C LEU A 100 9.50 1.05 -5.08
N ASN A 101 8.46 0.24 -4.90
CA ASN A 101 8.62 -1.16 -4.51
C ASN A 101 9.44 -1.97 -5.52
N PHE A 102 9.18 -1.76 -6.81
CA PHE A 102 9.97 -2.38 -7.86
C PHE A 102 11.43 -1.94 -7.75
N LEU A 103 11.68 -0.64 -7.64
CA LEU A 103 13.03 -0.08 -7.54
C LEU A 103 13.75 -0.55 -6.26
N PHE A 104 13.08 -0.66 -5.11
CA PHE A 104 13.67 -1.19 -3.89
C PHE A 104 14.15 -2.63 -4.09
N LEU A 105 13.29 -3.51 -4.63
CA LEU A 105 13.68 -4.90 -4.86
C LEU A 105 14.76 -5.04 -5.93
N MET A 106 14.73 -4.24 -7.00
CA MET A 106 15.79 -4.27 -8.02
C MET A 106 17.11 -3.73 -7.47
N THR A 107 17.06 -2.71 -6.61
CA THR A 107 18.26 -2.18 -5.95
C THR A 107 18.84 -3.21 -4.97
N ILE A 108 17.99 -3.89 -4.20
CA ILE A 108 18.40 -5.00 -3.33
C ILE A 108 18.98 -6.13 -4.16
N CYS A 109 18.37 -6.48 -5.29
CA CYS A 109 18.89 -7.48 -6.24
C CYS A 109 20.27 -7.10 -6.77
N TYR A 110 20.50 -5.82 -7.06
CA TYR A 110 21.77 -5.32 -7.58
C TYR A 110 22.90 -5.35 -6.55
N VAL A 111 22.60 -5.06 -5.28
CA VAL A 111 23.60 -5.01 -4.20
C VAL A 111 23.80 -6.38 -3.51
N SER A 112 22.82 -7.28 -3.60
CA SER A 112 22.88 -8.63 -3.04
C SER A 112 23.31 -9.69 -4.08
N LYS A 113 23.48 -10.94 -3.64
CA LYS A 113 23.76 -12.08 -4.53
C LYS A 113 22.49 -12.69 -5.15
N THR A 114 21.34 -12.06 -4.94
CA THR A 114 20.05 -12.57 -5.41
C THR A 114 19.92 -12.45 -6.92
N THR A 115 19.32 -13.46 -7.57
CA THR A 115 19.08 -13.42 -9.01
C THR A 115 17.91 -12.51 -9.37
N ILE A 116 17.97 -11.91 -10.55
CA ILE A 116 16.88 -11.07 -11.10
C ILE A 116 15.53 -11.81 -11.09
N TRP A 117 15.51 -13.11 -11.38
CA TRP A 117 14.30 -13.92 -11.43
C TRP A 117 13.63 -14.06 -10.07
N PHE A 118 14.41 -14.30 -9.00
CA PHE A 118 13.85 -14.35 -7.65
C PHE A 118 13.35 -12.98 -7.20
N SER A 119 14.04 -11.90 -7.55
CA SER A 119 13.60 -10.54 -7.23
C SER A 119 12.30 -10.16 -7.96
N LEU A 120 12.13 -10.58 -9.21
CA LEU A 120 10.86 -10.42 -9.94
C LEU A 120 9.74 -11.26 -9.32
N LEU A 121 10.04 -12.48 -8.87
CA LEU A 121 9.07 -13.32 -8.17
C LEU A 121 8.65 -12.72 -6.82
N ALA A 122 9.60 -12.20 -6.04
CA ALA A 122 9.30 -11.46 -4.82
C ALA A 122 8.48 -10.21 -5.10
N PHE A 123 8.77 -9.47 -6.18
CA PHE A 123 7.98 -8.31 -6.56
C PHE A 123 6.51 -8.69 -6.85
N ILE A 124 6.28 -9.71 -7.68
CA ILE A 124 4.95 -10.27 -7.94
C ILE A 124 4.28 -10.69 -6.62
N GLY A 125 5.04 -11.33 -5.73
CA GLY A 125 4.60 -11.75 -4.40
C GLY A 125 4.12 -10.58 -3.54
N ILE A 126 4.93 -9.53 -3.39
CA ILE A 126 4.59 -8.31 -2.65
C ILE A 126 3.31 -7.68 -3.21
N GLN A 127 3.17 -7.60 -4.54
CA GLN A 127 1.95 -7.05 -5.14
C GLN A 127 0.71 -7.90 -4.84
N LEU A 128 0.80 -9.22 -4.96
CA LEU A 128 -0.31 -10.12 -4.62
C LEU A 128 -0.71 -10.03 -3.14
N GLN A 129 0.27 -9.96 -2.24
CA GLN A 129 0.04 -9.78 -0.81
C GLN A 129 -0.71 -8.46 -0.54
N GLY A 130 -0.20 -7.34 -1.06
CA GLY A 130 -0.81 -6.02 -0.90
C GLY A 130 -2.21 -5.93 -1.50
N THR A 131 -2.42 -6.52 -2.69
CA THR A 131 -3.73 -6.59 -3.32
C THR A 131 -4.71 -7.43 -2.49
N LEU A 132 -4.30 -8.54 -1.89
CA LEU A 132 -5.16 -9.33 -0.99
C LEU A 132 -5.62 -8.51 0.22
N TYR A 133 -4.68 -7.82 0.88
CA TYR A 133 -5.02 -6.94 2.00
C TYR A 133 -6.03 -5.86 1.57
N ASN A 134 -5.73 -5.15 0.48
CA ASN A 134 -6.60 -4.12 -0.06
C ASN A 134 -7.99 -4.65 -0.44
N TYR A 135 -8.07 -5.85 -1.03
CA TYR A 135 -9.33 -6.46 -1.45
C TYR A 135 -10.28 -6.66 -0.27
N TYR A 136 -9.83 -7.32 0.80
CA TYR A 136 -10.66 -7.54 1.99
C TYR A 136 -10.91 -6.25 2.77
N TYR A 137 -9.92 -5.36 2.84
CA TYR A 137 -10.07 -4.06 3.50
C TYR A 137 -11.13 -3.18 2.82
N VAL A 138 -11.16 -3.15 1.48
CA VAL A 138 -12.16 -2.40 0.71
C VAL A 138 -13.56 -3.03 0.85
N ILE A 139 -13.68 -4.35 0.93
CA ILE A 139 -14.95 -5.03 1.23
C ILE A 139 -15.46 -4.61 2.61
N LEU A 140 -14.63 -4.73 3.65
CA LEU A 140 -14.97 -4.34 5.02
C LEU A 140 -15.43 -2.88 5.06
N ARG A 141 -14.66 -1.97 4.47
CA ARG A 141 -14.94 -0.54 4.44
C ARG A 141 -16.27 -0.18 3.78
N ASN A 142 -16.59 -0.84 2.66
CA ASN A 142 -17.85 -0.61 1.96
C ASN A 142 -19.06 -1.03 2.81
N LYS A 143 -18.92 -2.10 3.62
CA LYS A 143 -19.98 -2.57 4.51
C LYS A 143 -20.10 -1.74 5.78
N SER A 144 -18.99 -1.28 6.37
CA SER A 144 -18.96 -0.52 7.62
C SER A 144 -19.49 0.91 7.48
N VAL A 145 -19.00 1.68 6.50
CA VAL A 145 -19.23 3.14 6.43
C VAL A 145 -20.06 3.55 5.21
N GLY A 146 -20.61 2.59 4.45
CA GLY A 146 -21.41 2.86 3.25
C GLY A 146 -20.58 3.19 2.00
N GLY A 147 -19.30 2.82 1.99
CA GLY A 147 -18.38 3.02 0.86
C GLY A 147 -17.73 4.40 0.84
N ASP A 148 -16.48 4.46 0.39
CA ASP A 148 -15.79 5.74 0.16
C ASP A 148 -16.06 6.21 -1.27
N ALA A 149 -16.10 7.52 -1.48
CA ALA A 149 -16.35 8.07 -2.81
C ALA A 149 -15.26 7.65 -3.82
N THR A 150 -14.02 7.48 -3.35
CA THR A 150 -12.86 7.24 -4.22
C THR A 150 -12.55 5.76 -4.43
N SER A 151 -12.58 4.90 -3.40
CA SER A 151 -12.18 3.48 -3.46
C SER A 151 -13.34 2.52 -3.65
N LYS A 152 -13.31 1.72 -4.72
CA LYS A 152 -14.33 0.71 -5.04
C LYS A 152 -13.75 -0.69 -5.00
N ILE A 153 -14.58 -1.68 -4.65
CA ILE A 153 -14.22 -3.11 -4.68
C ILE A 153 -13.83 -3.52 -6.11
N PHE A 154 -14.50 -2.93 -7.10
CA PHE A 154 -14.20 -3.15 -8.49
C PHE A 154 -14.06 -1.82 -9.24
N GLU A 155 -12.92 -1.62 -9.88
CA GLU A 155 -12.61 -0.43 -10.66
C GLU A 155 -12.71 -0.72 -12.17
N TYR A 156 -13.94 -0.91 -12.66
CA TYR A 156 -14.19 -1.25 -14.08
C TYR A 156 -14.28 -0.04 -15.01
N LYS A 157 -14.46 1.17 -14.48
CA LYS A 157 -14.65 2.40 -15.25
C LYS A 157 -13.88 3.55 -14.62
N SER A 158 -13.25 4.36 -15.47
CA SER A 158 -12.57 5.58 -15.04
C SER A 158 -13.57 6.49 -14.30
N PRO A 159 -13.22 7.00 -13.11
CA PRO A 159 -14.09 7.91 -12.37
C PRO A 159 -14.20 9.27 -13.07
N LYS A 160 -15.30 9.97 -12.81
CA LYS A 160 -15.43 11.38 -13.18
C LYS A 160 -14.52 12.21 -12.28
N ALA A 161 -13.70 13.07 -12.88
CA ALA A 161 -12.78 13.96 -12.18
C ALA A 161 -13.52 14.83 -11.15
N LEU A 162 -12.90 15.03 -9.98
CA LEU A 162 -13.43 15.92 -8.95
C LEU A 162 -13.12 17.39 -9.27
N PRO A 163 -13.81 18.36 -8.63
CA PRO A 163 -13.51 19.78 -8.81
C PRO A 163 -12.02 20.09 -8.57
N GLY A 164 -11.37 20.72 -9.55
CA GLY A 164 -9.93 21.03 -9.50
C GLY A 164 -9.03 19.99 -10.19
N GLU A 165 -9.56 18.88 -10.67
CA GLU A 165 -8.83 17.87 -11.44
C GLU A 165 -9.18 17.94 -12.94
N THR A 166 -8.24 17.54 -13.80
CA THR A 166 -8.55 17.36 -15.23
C THR A 166 -8.90 15.90 -15.52
N GLN A 167 -9.94 15.68 -16.32
CA GLN A 167 -10.35 14.33 -16.72
C GLN A 167 -9.23 13.58 -17.47
N LYS A 168 -8.38 14.32 -18.21
CA LYS A 168 -7.21 13.75 -18.89
C LYS A 168 -6.24 13.12 -17.91
N SER A 169 -5.87 13.82 -16.83
CA SER A 169 -4.96 13.28 -15.81
C SER A 169 -5.55 12.07 -15.09
N VAL A 170 -6.85 12.13 -14.73
CA VAL A 170 -7.56 11.00 -14.10
C VAL A 170 -7.55 9.78 -15.02
N ASN A 171 -7.87 9.94 -16.31
CA ASN A 171 -7.89 8.84 -17.26
C ASN A 171 -6.51 8.20 -17.49
N ILE A 172 -5.44 9.01 -17.55
CA ILE A 172 -4.07 8.51 -17.73
C ILE A 172 -3.65 7.69 -16.51
N LEU A 173 -3.79 8.26 -15.31
CA LEU A 173 -3.40 7.58 -14.08
C LEU A 173 -4.25 6.33 -13.82
N PHE A 174 -5.55 6.41 -14.08
CA PHE A 174 -6.44 5.25 -14.01
C PHE A 174 -6.01 4.13 -14.96
N LYS A 175 -5.60 4.46 -16.19
CA LYS A 175 -5.11 3.49 -17.17
C LYS A 175 -3.82 2.82 -16.69
N ILE A 176 -2.86 3.59 -16.15
CA ILE A 176 -1.62 3.05 -15.59
C ILE A 176 -1.94 2.11 -14.42
N TYR A 177 -2.77 2.57 -13.47
CA TYR A 177 -3.23 1.77 -12.34
C TYR A 177 -3.87 0.46 -12.81
N THR A 178 -4.77 0.51 -13.79
CA THR A 178 -5.46 -0.68 -14.32
C THR A 178 -4.49 -1.66 -14.99
N ILE A 179 -3.49 -1.17 -15.72
CA ILE A 179 -2.48 -2.03 -16.36
C ILE A 179 -1.64 -2.73 -15.29
N VAL A 180 -1.24 -1.98 -14.26
CA VAL A 180 -0.25 -2.43 -13.29
C VAL A 180 -0.88 -3.30 -12.20
N TYR A 181 -2.05 -2.92 -11.68
CA TYR A 181 -2.75 -3.65 -10.61
C TYR A 181 -3.82 -4.62 -11.12
N GLY A 182 -4.40 -4.37 -12.30
CA GLY A 182 -5.57 -5.12 -12.77
C GLY A 182 -5.32 -6.63 -12.97
N VAL A 183 -4.08 -7.05 -13.23
CA VAL A 183 -3.73 -8.48 -13.26
C VAL A 183 -3.78 -9.09 -11.85
N PHE A 184 -3.18 -8.41 -10.86
CA PHE A 184 -3.19 -8.87 -9.47
C PHE A 184 -4.60 -8.88 -8.89
N ASP A 185 -5.41 -7.85 -9.18
CA ASP A 185 -6.80 -7.77 -8.76
C ASP A 185 -7.62 -8.96 -9.30
N LYS A 186 -7.42 -9.30 -10.59
CA LYS A 186 -8.07 -10.47 -11.21
C LYS A 186 -7.65 -11.78 -10.57
N ILE A 187 -6.36 -11.94 -10.25
CA ILE A 187 -5.84 -13.15 -9.60
C ILE A 187 -6.47 -13.31 -8.21
N ILE A 188 -6.41 -12.27 -7.37
CA ILE A 188 -6.98 -12.32 -6.02
C ILE A 188 -8.49 -12.55 -6.07
N HIS A 189 -9.19 -11.87 -6.98
CA HIS A 189 -10.61 -12.10 -7.17
C HIS A 189 -10.90 -13.54 -7.62
N ALA A 190 -10.11 -14.12 -8.52
CA ALA A 190 -10.30 -15.51 -8.94
C ALA A 190 -10.03 -16.51 -7.80
N LEU A 191 -9.02 -16.25 -6.96
CA LEU A 191 -8.75 -17.08 -5.78
C LEU A 191 -9.87 -17.00 -4.74
N ASP A 192 -10.55 -15.86 -4.67
CA ASP A 192 -11.63 -15.62 -3.74
C ASP A 192 -12.81 -14.79 -4.28
N GLN A 193 -13.58 -15.41 -5.16
CA GLN A 193 -14.71 -14.74 -5.81
C GLN A 193 -15.84 -14.39 -4.85
N ASP A 194 -16.02 -15.17 -3.77
CA ASP A 194 -17.14 -15.03 -2.84
C ASP A 194 -16.88 -14.08 -1.66
N ALA A 195 -15.68 -13.51 -1.55
CA ALA A 195 -15.29 -12.64 -0.43
C ALA A 195 -16.28 -11.48 -0.20
N TYR A 196 -16.81 -10.90 -1.27
CA TYR A 196 -17.71 -9.74 -1.20
C TYR A 196 -19.09 -10.07 -0.62
N LYS A 197 -19.44 -11.37 -0.53
CA LYS A 197 -20.70 -11.87 0.03
C LYS A 197 -20.68 -11.90 1.56
N VAL A 198 -19.47 -11.95 2.15
CA VAL A 198 -19.27 -11.98 3.60
C VAL A 198 -19.86 -10.72 4.25
N LYS A 199 -20.51 -10.90 5.42
CA LYS A 199 -21.14 -9.79 6.15
C LYS A 199 -20.10 -8.85 6.77
N THR A 200 -19.11 -9.40 7.46
CA THR A 200 -17.99 -8.66 8.06
C THR A 200 -16.81 -9.60 8.28
N PHE A 201 -15.61 -9.04 8.42
CA PHE A 201 -14.41 -9.79 8.76
C PHE A 201 -14.09 -9.62 10.26
N PRO A 202 -13.76 -10.70 10.98
CA PRO A 202 -13.33 -10.60 12.38
C PRO A 202 -12.09 -9.70 12.52
N ASN A 203 -12.04 -8.90 13.59
CA ASN A 203 -10.94 -7.96 13.83
C ASN A 203 -9.57 -8.65 13.90
N TRP A 204 -9.47 -9.82 14.51
CA TRP A 204 -8.23 -10.59 14.58
C TRP A 204 -7.73 -11.01 13.18
N PHE A 205 -8.66 -11.35 12.29
CA PHE A 205 -8.34 -11.77 10.93
C PHE A 205 -7.82 -10.58 10.12
N MET A 206 -8.47 -9.42 10.25
CA MET A 206 -8.01 -8.19 9.60
C MET A 206 -6.67 -7.70 10.14
N THR A 207 -6.42 -7.83 11.45
CA THR A 207 -5.11 -7.56 12.05
C THR A 207 -4.03 -8.48 11.49
N LEU A 208 -4.29 -9.78 11.39
CA LEU A 208 -3.35 -10.73 10.79
C LEU A 208 -3.10 -10.39 9.30
N LEU A 209 -4.15 -10.08 8.56
CA LEU A 209 -4.07 -9.70 7.15
C LEU A 209 -3.30 -8.38 6.94
N SER A 210 -3.35 -7.47 7.91
CA SER A 210 -2.63 -6.18 7.82
C SER A 210 -1.11 -6.34 7.76
N LEU A 211 -0.57 -7.51 8.11
CA LEU A 211 0.84 -7.84 7.85
C LEU A 211 1.18 -7.89 6.35
N TYR A 212 0.20 -8.02 5.46
CA TYR A 212 0.35 -7.86 4.01
C TYR A 212 0.14 -6.45 3.51
N GLY A 213 -0.26 -5.51 4.38
CA GLY A 213 -0.34 -4.11 4.01
C GLY A 213 1.03 -3.57 3.63
N LEU A 214 1.07 -2.72 2.60
CA LEU A 214 2.32 -2.24 2.01
C LEU A 214 3.26 -1.59 3.04
N GLY A 215 2.70 -0.80 3.96
CA GLY A 215 3.48 -0.21 5.04
C GLY A 215 4.24 -1.27 5.86
N PHE A 216 3.59 -2.39 6.22
CA PHE A 216 4.25 -3.44 7.00
C PHE A 216 5.34 -4.16 6.20
N GLN A 217 5.10 -4.41 4.91
CA GLN A 217 6.11 -5.00 4.03
C GLN A 217 7.36 -4.09 3.94
N LEU A 218 7.16 -2.78 3.79
CA LEU A 218 8.25 -1.80 3.81
C LEU A 218 8.95 -1.74 5.17
N LEU A 219 8.22 -1.87 6.27
CA LEU A 219 8.80 -1.96 7.62
C LEU A 219 9.71 -3.18 7.77
N ILE A 220 9.31 -4.35 7.26
CA ILE A 220 10.15 -5.55 7.26
C ILE A 220 11.46 -5.25 6.52
N ILE A 221 11.39 -4.68 5.31
CA ILE A 221 12.60 -4.29 4.55
C ILE A 221 13.45 -3.31 5.35
N ALA A 222 12.84 -2.29 5.94
CA ALA A 222 13.53 -1.25 6.71
C ALA A 222 14.24 -1.78 7.96
N ILE A 223 13.76 -2.88 8.54
CA ILE A 223 14.40 -3.57 9.67
C ILE A 223 15.49 -4.54 9.18
N MET A 224 15.24 -5.29 8.12
CA MET A 224 16.19 -6.27 7.59
C MET A 224 17.47 -5.63 7.04
N LEU A 225 17.36 -4.45 6.44
CA LEU A 225 18.51 -3.70 5.90
C LEU A 225 19.59 -3.42 6.95
N PRO A 226 19.34 -2.69 8.06
CA PRO A 226 20.36 -2.38 9.06
C PRO A 226 20.90 -3.61 9.80
N LEU A 227 20.13 -4.71 9.84
CA LEU A 227 20.59 -5.99 10.39
C LEU A 227 21.55 -6.75 9.46
N GLY A 228 21.82 -6.23 8.26
CA GLY A 228 22.65 -6.89 7.25
C GLY A 228 21.97 -8.10 6.62
N TRP A 229 20.65 -8.25 6.77
CA TRP A 229 19.87 -9.38 6.27
C TRP A 229 19.41 -9.20 4.81
N ILE A 230 20.15 -8.42 4.03
CA ILE A 230 19.79 -8.06 2.64
C ILE A 230 19.54 -9.29 1.76
N GLU A 231 20.34 -10.35 1.93
CA GLU A 231 20.24 -11.61 1.19
C GLU A 231 18.95 -12.39 1.52
N TYR A 232 18.34 -12.16 2.68
CA TYR A 232 17.13 -12.85 3.12
C TYR A 232 15.85 -12.12 2.70
N ILE A 233 15.92 -10.86 2.26
CA ILE A 233 14.74 -10.04 1.95
C ILE A 233 13.92 -10.70 0.82
N VAL A 234 14.56 -11.04 -0.29
CA VAL A 234 13.87 -11.64 -1.45
C VAL A 234 13.31 -13.04 -1.13
N PRO A 235 14.09 -13.99 -0.58
CA PRO A 235 13.55 -15.29 -0.16
C PRO A 235 12.39 -15.19 0.83
N PHE A 236 12.48 -14.25 1.78
CA PHE A 236 11.42 -14.01 2.75
C PHE A 236 10.11 -13.66 2.05
N PHE A 237 10.10 -12.66 1.15
CA PHE A 237 8.86 -12.25 0.48
C PHE A 237 8.29 -13.33 -0.45
N ILE A 238 9.12 -14.18 -1.05
CA ILE A 238 8.64 -15.33 -1.84
C ILE A 238 7.92 -16.32 -0.92
N ALA A 239 8.56 -16.73 0.18
CA ALA A 239 7.96 -17.67 1.13
C ALA A 239 6.69 -17.08 1.76
N TYR A 240 6.72 -15.78 2.08
CA TYR A 240 5.62 -15.07 2.69
C TYR A 240 4.37 -15.01 1.80
N THR A 241 4.51 -15.03 0.47
CA THR A 241 3.39 -15.12 -0.48
C THR A 241 2.63 -16.43 -0.37
N LEU A 242 3.26 -17.54 0.03
CA LEU A 242 2.57 -18.83 0.17
C LEU A 242 1.47 -18.78 1.25
N LEU A 243 1.59 -17.90 2.24
CA LEU A 243 0.59 -17.73 3.29
C LEU A 243 -0.74 -17.13 2.76
N ILE A 244 -0.77 -16.59 1.54
CA ILE A 244 -2.01 -16.14 0.87
C ILE A 244 -3.02 -17.28 0.82
N PHE A 245 -2.58 -18.48 0.43
CA PHE A 245 -3.47 -19.64 0.35
C PHE A 245 -4.02 -20.03 1.72
N GLY A 246 -3.21 -19.91 2.77
CA GLY A 246 -3.64 -20.14 4.16
C GLY A 246 -4.70 -19.15 4.61
N LEU A 247 -4.49 -17.85 4.39
CA LEU A 247 -5.44 -16.79 4.78
C LEU A 247 -6.76 -16.89 4.02
N ILE A 248 -6.69 -17.15 2.72
CA ILE A 248 -7.89 -17.40 1.90
C ILE A 248 -8.62 -18.65 2.39
N GLY A 249 -7.90 -19.73 2.71
CA GLY A 249 -8.47 -20.97 3.25
C GLY A 249 -9.16 -20.78 4.60
N ILE A 250 -8.54 -20.04 5.53
CA ILE A 250 -9.13 -19.65 6.81
C ILE A 250 -10.45 -18.92 6.58
N ARG A 251 -10.44 -17.94 5.68
CA ARG A 251 -11.64 -17.17 5.38
C ARG A 251 -12.72 -18.03 4.73
N LYS A 252 -12.42 -18.94 3.77
CA LYS A 252 -13.42 -19.87 3.20
C LYS A 252 -14.07 -20.77 4.24
N THR A 253 -13.32 -21.16 5.27
CA THR A 253 -13.73 -22.21 6.21
C THR A 253 -14.45 -21.65 7.44
N PHE A 254 -14.02 -20.48 7.92
CA PHE A 254 -14.47 -19.93 9.21
C PHE A 254 -15.23 -18.60 9.09
N ILE A 255 -15.25 -17.97 7.91
CA ILE A 255 -15.81 -16.62 7.72
C ILE A 255 -16.77 -16.62 6.52
N HIS A 256 -18.08 -16.54 6.79
CA HIS A 256 -19.15 -16.61 5.80
C HIS A 256 -19.97 -15.33 5.66
#